data_AF-A0A4Z1T0Q4-F1
#
_entry.id   AF-A0A4Z1T0Q4-F1
#
_cell.length_a   1.000
_cell.length_b   1.000
_cell.length_c   1.000
_cell.angle_alpha   90.00
_cell.angle_beta   90.00
_cell.angle_gamma   90.00
#
_symmetry.space_group_name_H-M   'P 1'
#
loop_
_entity.id
_entity.type
_entity.pdbx_description
1 polymer ?
#
loop_
_entity_poly.entity_id
_entity_poly.type
_entity_poly.pdbx_seq_one_letter_code
_entity_poly.pdbx_strand_id
1 'polypeptide(L)'
;MFPPQSIVWAPIPCLSQLCPLVGHFGLTDSQGIIHDFGGHQFVNRSATTTIFGPPTRYKPIPGTCSPDVWDRGVRLATNEFEKRLYSFFTNNCHHFVAYALKCMGLKPMGVCTLLYRYRVGAKALPSRSTPLISPASVEENWHSNGSVAAQETSN
;
A
#
# COMPACT_ATOMS: atom_id res chain seq x y z
N MET A 1 4.49 2.36 9.48
CA MET A 1 3.72 1.64 8.45
C MET A 1 2.91 2.65 7.66
N PHE A 2 2.73 2.46 6.35
CA PHE A 2 1.93 3.38 5.55
C PHE A 2 0.44 3.07 5.69
N PRO A 3 -0.45 4.03 5.39
CA PRO A 3 -1.88 3.75 5.33
C PRO A 3 -2.17 2.55 4.40
N PRO A 4 -2.94 1.55 4.85
CA PRO A 4 -3.22 0.36 4.06
C PRO A 4 -4.08 0.70 2.84
N GLN A 5 -4.11 -0.21 1.86
CA GLN A 5 -4.97 -0.13 0.67
C GLN A 5 -4.93 1.24 -0.03
N SER A 6 -3.72 1.77 -0.21
CA SER A 6 -3.47 3.12 -0.69
C SER A 6 -2.53 3.12 -1.87
N ILE A 7 -2.70 4.10 -2.77
CA ILE A 7 -1.66 4.45 -3.74
C ILE A 7 -0.71 5.42 -3.07
N VAL A 8 0.59 5.17 -3.21
CA VAL A 8 1.65 6.02 -2.70
C VAL A 8 2.41 6.67 -3.85
N TRP A 9 2.93 7.87 -3.61
CA TRP A 9 3.73 8.63 -4.57
C TRP A 9 5.00 9.16 -3.93
N ALA A 10 6.13 8.92 -4.59
CA ALA A 10 7.45 9.41 -4.20
C ALA A 10 8.04 10.28 -5.32
N PRO A 11 8.75 11.38 -4.98
CA PRO A 11 9.45 12.17 -5.96
C PRO A 11 10.64 11.39 -6.53
N ILE A 12 10.81 11.45 -7.85
CA ILE A 12 12.00 10.92 -8.54
C ILE A 12 13.08 12.01 -8.49
N PRO A 13 14.28 11.73 -7.96
CA PRO A 13 15.37 12.72 -7.91
C PRO A 13 15.63 13.38 -9.26
N CYS A 14 15.82 14.70 -9.25
CA CYS A 14 16.02 15.58 -10.41
C CYS A 14 14.80 15.69 -11.35
N LEU A 15 14.13 14.60 -11.69
CA LEU A 15 13.03 14.59 -12.65
C LEU A 15 11.76 15.25 -12.10
N SER A 16 11.39 14.98 -10.86
CA SER A 16 10.22 15.61 -10.22
C SER A 16 10.41 17.10 -9.96
N GLN A 17 11.65 17.60 -10.03
CA GLN A 17 11.95 19.03 -9.93
C GLN A 17 11.77 19.73 -11.29
N LEU A 18 12.17 19.07 -12.38
CA LEU A 18 12.01 19.60 -13.76
C LEU A 18 10.56 19.49 -14.26
N CYS A 19 9.91 18.37 -13.96
CA CYS A 19 8.54 18.09 -14.34
C CYS A 19 7.75 17.75 -13.07
N PRO A 20 7.13 18.73 -12.38
CA PRO A 20 6.47 18.53 -11.09
C PRO A 20 5.29 17.56 -11.13
N LEU A 21 4.85 17.17 -12.34
CA LEU A 21 3.81 16.16 -12.55
C LEU A 21 4.34 14.72 -12.51
N VAL A 22 5.63 14.51 -12.76
CA VAL A 22 6.22 13.17 -12.90
C VAL A 22 6.81 12.72 -11.58
N GLY A 23 6.42 11.54 -11.12
CA GLY A 23 7.04 10.88 -9.99
C GLY A 23 6.73 9.40 -10.00
N HIS A 24 7.12 8.71 -8.94
CA HIS A 24 7.06 7.26 -8.84
C HIS A 24 5.85 6.81 -8.04
N PHE A 25 5.18 5.76 -8.52
CA PHE A 25 3.96 5.25 -7.93
C PHE A 25 4.17 3.86 -7.33
N GLY A 26 3.48 3.60 -6.22
CA GLY A 26 3.38 2.29 -5.59
C GLY A 26 2.00 2.06 -5.00
N LEU A 27 1.80 0.86 -4.48
CA LEU A 27 0.58 0.44 -3.76
C LEU A 27 0.95 -0.07 -2.38
N THR A 28 0.11 0.19 -1.39
CA THR A 28 0.21 -0.51 -0.11
C THR A 28 -0.73 -1.70 -0.07
N ASP A 29 -0.29 -2.83 0.50
CA ASP A 29 -1.15 -3.97 0.81
C ASP A 29 -2.11 -3.64 2.00
N SER A 30 -2.89 -4.62 2.44
CA SER A 30 -3.80 -4.50 3.58
C SER A 30 -3.08 -4.21 4.89
N GLN A 31 -1.80 -4.53 4.98
CA GLN A 31 -0.97 -4.28 6.15
C GLN A 31 -0.31 -2.90 6.07
N GLY A 32 -0.19 -2.30 4.89
CA GLY A 32 0.51 -1.02 4.71
C GLY A 32 1.97 -1.18 4.26
N ILE A 33 2.33 -2.35 3.71
CA ILE A 33 3.61 -2.59 3.03
C ILE A 33 3.52 -2.07 1.61
N ILE A 34 4.49 -1.25 1.21
CA ILE A 34 4.60 -0.67 -0.13
C ILE A 34 5.12 -1.71 -1.10
N HIS A 35 4.49 -1.75 -2.27
CA HIS A 35 4.88 -2.49 -3.47
C HIS A 35 5.02 -1.53 -4.64
N ASP A 36 6.18 -1.47 -5.27
CA ASP A 36 6.42 -0.62 -6.43
C ASP A 36 7.37 -1.25 -7.44
N PHE A 37 7.03 -1.14 -8.72
CA PHE A 37 7.85 -1.67 -9.80
C PHE A 37 8.99 -0.70 -10.13
N GLY A 38 10.21 -1.08 -9.72
CA GLY A 38 11.36 -0.19 -9.71
C GLY A 38 12.44 -0.49 -10.75
N GLY A 39 12.36 -1.62 -11.44
CA GLY A 39 13.37 -2.00 -12.41
C GLY A 39 13.04 -3.31 -13.11
N HIS A 40 13.92 -3.74 -14.01
CA HIS A 40 13.77 -5.00 -14.74
C HIS A 40 13.54 -6.14 -13.75
N GLN A 41 12.40 -6.83 -13.89
CA GLN A 41 12.07 -7.99 -13.07
C GLN A 41 12.11 -7.71 -11.56
N PHE A 42 11.95 -6.45 -11.16
CA PHE A 42 12.13 -6.01 -9.79
C PHE A 42 10.94 -5.21 -9.29
N VAL A 43 10.22 -5.80 -8.33
CA VAL A 43 9.19 -5.15 -7.53
C VAL A 43 9.74 -4.98 -6.12
N ASN A 44 9.91 -3.73 -5.69
CA ASN A 44 10.30 -3.41 -4.33
C ASN A 44 9.16 -3.73 -3.37
N ARG A 45 9.51 -4.24 -2.18
CA ARG A 45 8.59 -4.48 -1.07
C ARG A 45 9.17 -3.87 0.21
N SER A 46 8.53 -2.86 0.76
CA SER A 46 9.09 -2.12 1.90
C SER A 46 8.03 -1.49 2.79
N ALA A 47 8.26 -1.47 4.10
CA ALA A 47 7.38 -0.81 5.06
C ALA A 47 7.58 0.71 5.13
N THR A 48 8.65 1.24 4.51
CA THR A 48 9.13 2.61 4.73
C THR A 48 9.36 3.41 3.45
N THR A 49 9.69 2.76 2.34
CA THR A 49 10.24 3.43 1.15
C THR A 49 9.80 2.80 -0.16
N THR A 50 9.72 3.62 -1.20
CA THR A 50 9.79 3.15 -2.60
C THR A 50 11.24 3.03 -3.04
N ILE A 51 11.50 2.60 -4.27
CA ILE A 51 12.86 2.64 -4.85
C ILE A 51 13.49 4.04 -4.94
N PHE A 52 12.67 5.10 -4.92
CA PHE A 52 13.16 6.49 -4.95
C PHE A 52 13.09 7.17 -3.58
N GLY A 53 12.92 6.40 -2.50
CA GLY A 53 12.86 6.90 -1.13
C GLY A 53 11.43 6.94 -0.57
N PRO A 54 11.23 7.61 0.57
CA PRO A 54 9.95 7.63 1.25
C PRO A 54 8.90 8.32 0.36
N PRO A 55 7.69 7.72 0.21
CA PRO A 55 6.57 8.45 -0.36
C PRO A 55 6.39 9.79 0.37
N THR A 56 5.98 10.81 -0.36
CA THR A 56 5.63 12.13 0.21
C THR A 56 4.12 12.34 0.21
N ARG A 57 3.40 11.48 -0.50
CA ARG A 57 1.98 11.60 -0.81
C ARG A 57 1.35 10.22 -0.83
N TYR A 58 0.12 10.12 -0.36
CA TYR A 58 -0.69 8.90 -0.46
C TYR A 58 -2.16 9.22 -0.69
N LYS A 59 -2.89 8.25 -1.21
CA LYS A 59 -4.34 8.31 -1.38
C LYS A 59 -4.96 6.93 -1.13
N PRO A 60 -5.69 6.76 -0.02
CA PRO A 60 -6.45 5.55 0.24
C PRO A 60 -7.50 5.31 -0.84
N ILE A 61 -7.75 4.04 -1.12
CA ILE A 61 -8.85 3.59 -1.98
C ILE A 61 -9.78 2.72 -1.11
N PRO A 62 -10.48 3.32 -0.13
CA PRO A 62 -11.30 2.56 0.80
C PRO A 62 -12.56 2.04 0.11
N GLY A 63 -13.05 0.88 0.58
CA GLY A 63 -14.38 0.37 0.24
C GLY A 63 -14.54 -0.16 -1.19
N THR A 64 -13.44 -0.38 -1.92
CA THR A 64 -13.52 -0.91 -3.30
C THR A 64 -13.50 -2.43 -3.38
N CYS A 65 -12.86 -3.11 -2.44
CA CYS A 65 -12.86 -4.57 -2.30
C CYS A 65 -12.42 -4.98 -0.88
N SER A 66 -12.57 -6.26 -0.53
CA SER A 66 -12.08 -6.77 0.76
C SER A 66 -10.54 -6.78 0.80
N PRO A 67 -9.93 -6.73 2.00
CA PRO A 67 -8.48 -6.83 2.17
C PRO A 67 -7.86 -8.03 1.44
N ASP A 68 -8.52 -9.19 1.46
CA ASP A 68 -8.04 -10.40 0.77
C ASP A 68 -8.00 -10.26 -0.75
N VAL A 69 -9.03 -9.61 -1.34
CA VAL A 69 -9.09 -9.33 -2.78
C VAL A 69 -8.04 -8.30 -3.17
N TRP A 70 -7.85 -7.27 -2.33
CA TRP A 70 -6.80 -6.29 -2.51
C TRP A 70 -5.41 -6.94 -2.53
N ASP A 71 -5.07 -7.71 -1.50
CA ASP A 71 -3.75 -8.33 -1.38
C ASP A 71 -3.51 -9.35 -2.48
N ARG A 72 -4.56 -10.06 -2.92
CA ARG A 72 -4.48 -10.94 -4.09
C ARG A 72 -4.15 -10.15 -5.35
N GLY A 73 -4.80 -9.00 -5.56
CA GLY A 73 -4.51 -8.12 -6.70
C GLY A 73 -3.06 -7.61 -6.70
N VAL A 74 -2.55 -7.19 -5.54
CA VAL A 74 -1.14 -6.80 -5.37
C VAL A 74 -0.21 -7.96 -5.70
N ARG A 75 -0.45 -9.16 -5.15
CA ARG A 75 0.36 -10.36 -5.44
C ARG A 75 0.36 -10.73 -6.92
N LEU A 76 -0.80 -10.70 -7.57
CA LEU A 76 -0.90 -11.00 -9.01
C LEU A 76 -0.10 -10.00 -9.86
N ALA A 77 -0.14 -8.71 -9.51
CA ALA A 77 0.66 -7.71 -10.17
C ALA A 77 2.16 -7.90 -9.93
N THR A 78 2.56 -8.19 -8.70
CA THR A 78 3.95 -8.48 -8.34
C THR A 78 4.49 -9.65 -9.17
N ASN A 79 3.82 -10.80 -9.14
CA ASN A 79 4.24 -11.99 -9.87
C ASN A 79 4.32 -11.78 -11.39
N GLU A 80 3.48 -10.90 -11.93
CA GLU A 80 3.47 -10.55 -13.35
C GLU A 80 4.63 -9.62 -13.69
N PHE A 81 4.88 -8.58 -12.89
CA PHE A 81 5.89 -7.56 -13.17
C PHE A 81 7.31 -7.99 -12.81
N GLU A 82 7.48 -8.93 -11.89
CA GLU A 82 8.75 -9.63 -11.65
C GLU A 82 9.24 -10.44 -12.87
N LYS A 83 8.40 -10.64 -13.89
CA LYS A 83 8.78 -11.29 -15.14
C LYS A 83 9.04 -10.29 -16.27
N ARG A 84 8.75 -9.00 -16.07
CA ARG A 84 8.74 -8.00 -17.14
C ARG A 84 10.00 -7.15 -17.15
N LEU A 85 10.40 -6.73 -18.36
CA LEU A 85 11.48 -5.77 -18.56
C LEU A 85 10.99 -4.34 -18.33
N TYR A 86 11.76 -3.52 -17.62
CA TYR A 86 11.37 -2.15 -17.30
C TYR A 86 11.63 -1.22 -18.48
N SER A 87 10.63 -0.42 -18.83
CA SER A 87 10.75 0.66 -19.79
C SER A 87 10.14 1.92 -19.20
N PHE A 88 10.92 3.00 -19.16
CA PHE A 88 10.52 4.25 -18.55
C PHE A 88 9.18 4.79 -19.11
N PHE A 89 8.92 4.61 -20.42
CA PHE A 89 7.70 5.13 -21.07
C PHE A 89 6.58 4.11 -21.21
N THR A 90 6.89 2.82 -21.36
CA THR A 90 5.91 1.81 -21.82
C THR A 90 5.67 0.66 -20.84
N ASN A 91 6.55 0.46 -19.84
CA ASN A 91 6.34 -0.54 -18.80
C ASN A 91 7.04 -0.11 -17.51
N ASN A 92 6.32 0.67 -16.70
CA ASN A 92 6.86 1.34 -15.52
C ASN A 92 5.91 1.19 -14.32
N CYS A 93 6.18 1.93 -13.26
CA CYS A 93 5.40 1.94 -12.02
C CYS A 93 3.90 2.26 -12.20
N HIS A 94 3.51 3.06 -13.19
CA HIS A 94 2.10 3.36 -13.46
C HIS A 94 1.37 2.15 -14.01
N HIS A 95 2.03 1.38 -14.88
CA HIS A 95 1.49 0.16 -15.47
C HIS A 95 1.30 -0.92 -14.40
N PHE A 96 2.25 -1.02 -13.46
CA PHE A 96 2.14 -1.90 -12.30
C PHE A 96 0.89 -1.58 -11.47
N VAL A 97 0.72 -0.31 -11.10
CA VAL A 97 -0.43 0.13 -10.30
C VAL A 97 -1.75 -0.08 -11.04
N ALA A 98 -1.82 0.28 -12.32
CA ALA A 98 -3.02 0.07 -13.13
C ALA A 98 -3.38 -1.42 -13.26
N TYR A 99 -2.38 -2.29 -13.44
CA TYR A 99 -2.59 -3.74 -13.52
C TYR A 99 -3.06 -4.33 -12.19
N ALA A 100 -2.47 -3.94 -11.07
CA ALA A 100 -2.91 -4.37 -9.75
C ALA A 100 -4.38 -4.00 -9.49
N LEU A 101 -4.79 -2.77 -9.79
CA LEU A 101 -6.18 -2.32 -9.64
C LEU A 101 -7.13 -3.11 -10.55
N LYS A 102 -6.70 -3.44 -11.78
CA LYS A 102 -7.46 -4.33 -12.66
C LYS A 102 -7.63 -5.73 -12.04
N CYS A 103 -6.58 -6.29 -11.44
CA CYS A 103 -6.65 -7.60 -10.75
C CYS A 103 -7.58 -7.59 -9.54
N MET A 104 -7.85 -6.41 -8.95
CA MET A 104 -8.83 -6.22 -7.87
C MET A 104 -10.27 -6.06 -8.38
N GLY A 105 -10.50 -6.11 -9.70
CA GLY A 105 -11.81 -5.87 -10.31
C GLY A 105 -12.20 -4.40 -10.40
N LEU A 106 -11.26 -3.48 -10.19
CA LEU A 106 -11.52 -2.05 -10.25
C LEU A 106 -11.39 -1.53 -11.67
N LYS A 107 -12.12 -0.44 -11.97
CA LYS A 107 -12.00 0.23 -13.27
C LYS A 107 -10.54 0.62 -13.51
N PRO A 108 -9.93 0.15 -14.62
CA PRO A 108 -8.54 0.47 -14.91
C PRO A 108 -8.40 1.98 -15.07
N MET A 109 -7.50 2.59 -14.29
CA MET A 109 -7.18 4.01 -14.42
C MET A 109 -6.05 4.17 -15.43
N GLY A 110 -6.27 4.96 -16.48
CA GLY A 110 -5.21 5.33 -17.42
C GLY A 110 -4.11 6.16 -16.74
N VAL A 111 -2.89 6.15 -17.30
CA VAL A 111 -1.72 6.86 -16.76
C VAL A 111 -2.03 8.35 -16.53
N CYS A 112 -2.65 9.04 -17.50
CA CYS A 112 -3.02 10.45 -17.35
C CYS A 112 -4.03 10.67 -16.22
N THR A 113 -4.99 9.75 -16.05
CA THR A 113 -5.97 9.79 -14.96
C THR A 113 -5.29 9.56 -13.60
N LEU A 114 -4.30 8.67 -13.54
CA LEU A 114 -3.49 8.45 -12.34
C LEU A 114 -2.67 9.71 -12.00
N LEU A 115 -1.99 10.30 -12.98
CA LEU A 115 -1.24 11.55 -12.78
C LEU A 115 -2.15 12.69 -12.30
N TYR A 116 -3.29 12.89 -12.96
CA TYR A 116 -4.24 13.95 -12.62
C TYR A 116 -4.87 13.76 -11.23
N ARG A 117 -5.45 12.57 -10.96
CA ARG A 117 -6.20 12.31 -9.72
C ARG A 117 -5.32 12.22 -8.47
N TYR A 118 -4.05 11.88 -8.64
CA TYR A 118 -3.12 11.68 -7.53
C TYR A 118 -2.14 12.85 -7.36
N ARG A 119 -2.08 13.80 -8.31
CA ARG A 119 -1.49 15.13 -8.10
C ARG A 119 -2.41 16.09 -7.34
N VAL A 120 -3.73 16.02 -7.57
CA VAL A 120 -4.72 17.01 -7.07
C VAL A 120 -5.30 16.68 -5.69
N GLY A 121 -5.10 15.47 -5.15
CA GLY A 121 -5.78 15.07 -3.90
C GLY A 121 -5.05 14.08 -3.01
N ALA A 122 -3.71 14.04 -3.06
CA ALA A 122 -2.94 13.20 -2.14
C ALA A 122 -2.66 13.95 -0.83
N LYS A 123 -2.92 13.28 0.29
CA LYS A 123 -2.60 13.81 1.62
C LYS A 123 -1.09 13.67 1.86
N ALA A 124 -0.51 14.65 2.53
CA ALA A 124 0.82 14.49 3.12
C ALA A 124 0.78 13.37 4.15
N LEU A 125 1.88 12.62 4.29
CA LEU A 125 1.95 11.56 5.27
C LEU A 125 1.72 12.08 6.69
N PRO A 126 0.99 11.33 7.54
CA PRO A 126 0.98 11.63 8.96
C PRO A 126 2.41 11.59 9.51
N SER A 127 2.75 12.52 10.39
CA SER A 127 4.06 12.56 11.05
C SER A 127 4.35 11.19 11.68
N ARG A 128 5.59 10.71 11.54
CA ARG A 128 6.08 9.39 12.01
C ARG A 128 6.18 9.31 13.55
N SER A 129 5.16 9.76 14.28
CA SER A 129 5.13 9.85 15.74
C SER A 129 4.20 8.82 16.39
N THR A 130 3.64 7.87 15.64
CA THR A 130 2.94 6.72 16.25
C THR A 130 3.98 5.65 16.63
N PRO A 131 4.16 5.32 17.92
CA PRO A 131 5.12 4.32 18.34
C PRO A 131 4.78 2.97 17.71
N LEU A 132 5.83 2.23 17.34
CA LEU A 132 5.72 0.81 17.00
C LEU A 132 5.10 0.10 18.20
N ILE A 133 3.89 -0.45 18.06
CA ILE A 133 3.40 -1.42 19.02
C ILE A 133 4.35 -2.62 18.89
N SER A 134 5.22 -2.76 19.89
CA SER A 134 6.01 -3.96 20.13
C SER A 134 5.07 -5.18 20.21
N PRO A 135 5.41 -6.35 19.64
CA PRO A 135 4.56 -7.55 19.70
C PRO A 135 4.35 -8.14 21.12
N ALA A 136 4.79 -7.46 22.18
CA ALA A 136 4.89 -8.02 23.52
C ALA A 136 3.59 -8.02 24.35
N SER A 137 2.43 -7.66 23.80
CA SER A 137 1.18 -7.54 24.59
C SER A 137 0.07 -8.52 24.22
N VAL A 138 0.38 -9.63 23.54
CA VAL A 138 -0.61 -10.69 23.22
C VAL A 138 -0.56 -11.88 24.20
N GLU A 139 0.40 -11.95 25.12
CA GLU A 139 0.55 -13.09 26.04
C GLU A 139 -0.16 -12.96 27.40
N GLU A 140 -0.83 -11.85 27.72
CA GLU A 140 -1.41 -11.66 29.07
C GLU A 140 -2.92 -11.91 29.21
N ASN A 141 -3.63 -12.31 28.15
CA ASN A 141 -5.09 -12.47 28.18
C ASN A 141 -5.63 -13.91 28.12
N TRP A 142 -4.79 -14.94 28.30
CA TRP A 142 -5.24 -16.34 28.31
C TRP A 142 -5.50 -16.94 29.72
N HIS A 143 -5.19 -16.22 30.81
CA HIS A 143 -5.25 -16.81 32.17
C HIS A 143 -6.23 -16.19 33.18
N SER A 144 -7.13 -15.27 32.79
CA SER A 144 -7.93 -14.53 33.79
C SER A 144 -9.46 -14.58 33.67
N ASN A 145 -10.04 -15.39 32.77
CA ASN A 145 -11.51 -15.57 32.69
C ASN A 145 -11.95 -17.02 32.91
N GLY A 146 -11.46 -17.63 33.99
CA GLY A 146 -11.92 -18.92 34.49
C GLY A 146 -12.43 -18.80 35.92
N SER A 147 -13.75 -18.83 36.07
CA SER A 147 -14.52 -19.10 37.30
C SER A 147 -14.81 -17.92 38.24
N VAL A 148 -16.11 -17.73 38.51
CA VAL A 148 -16.85 -17.13 39.65
C VAL A 148 -18.06 -16.40 39.04
N ALA A 149 -19.34 -16.63 39.34
CA ALA A 149 -20.04 -17.38 40.39
C ALA A 149 -21.48 -17.69 39.92
N ALA A 150 -22.07 -18.76 40.47
CA ALA A 150 -23.52 -18.88 40.64
C ALA A 150 -23.81 -19.80 41.86
N GLN A 151 -23.85 -19.20 43.04
CA GLN A 151 -24.72 -19.58 44.18
C GLN A 151 -25.72 -18.40 44.26
N GLU A 152 -27.04 -18.53 44.38
CA GLU A 152 -27.90 -19.09 45.44
C GLU A 152 -29.33 -18.68 44.98
N THR A 153 -30.47 -19.40 45.10
CA THR A 153 -31.28 -19.70 46.29
C THR A 153 -32.59 -20.43 45.88
N SER A 154 -33.03 -21.40 46.70
CA SER A 154 -34.42 -21.77 47.11
C SER A 154 -35.61 -21.74 46.12
N ASN A 155 -36.19 -22.91 45.82
CA ASN A 155 -37.50 -23.38 46.34
C ASN A 155 -37.71 -24.87 46.04
#